data_AF-A0A835AL68-F1
#
_entry.id   AF-A0A835AL68-F1
#
_cell.length_a   1.000
_cell.length_b   1.000
_cell.length_c   1.000
_cell.angle_alpha   90.00
_cell.angle_beta   90.00
_cell.angle_gamma   90.00
#
_symmetry.space_group_name_H-M   'P 1'
#
loop_
_entity.id
_entity.type
_entity.pdbx_description
1 polymer ?
#
loop_
_entity_poly.entity_id
_entity_poly.type
_entity_poly.pdbx_seq_one_letter_code
_entity_poly.pdbx_strand_id
1 'polypeptide(L)'
;MTYFNGFLHFCIISNSVASVDTKGQSCRVSRVRHDAIGGYCTSVGHSQGRLLYVYDNVWENDDMSVYFLEDHDTEEWVWTLKLNISKTVLFGPPTFRGGWNYYTTAFHPDRDVIFFFDWSDKWLMSYYMKRRDVYDICALQEVPYIEQGEFFAAHHPFLPYVPSYSGTLASPSVS
;
A
#
# COMPACT_ATOMS: atom_id res chain seq x y z
N MET A 1 3.04 -1.39 5.81
CA MET A 1 2.76 -0.87 7.17
C MET A 1 2.78 0.64 7.11
N THR A 2 2.05 1.33 7.97
CA THR A 2 2.02 2.79 8.02
C THR A 2 1.71 3.28 9.44
N TYR A 3 2.24 4.44 9.81
CA TYR A 3 1.83 5.11 11.05
C TYR A 3 0.81 6.20 10.72
N PHE A 4 -0.35 6.14 11.34
CA PHE A 4 -1.45 7.06 11.08
C PHE A 4 -2.35 7.16 12.32
N ASN A 5 -2.91 8.35 12.60
CA ASN A 5 -3.81 8.60 13.74
C ASN A 5 -3.39 7.99 15.10
N GLY A 6 -2.08 7.95 15.38
CA GLY A 6 -1.56 7.43 16.65
C GLY A 6 -1.20 5.93 16.67
N PHE A 7 -1.55 5.19 15.62
CA PHE A 7 -1.38 3.74 15.52
C PHE A 7 -0.39 3.34 14.43
N LEU A 8 0.35 2.25 14.67
CA LEU A 8 1.05 1.51 13.63
C LEU A 8 0.06 0.50 13.03
N HIS A 9 -0.24 0.67 11.75
CA HIS A 9 -1.11 -0.20 10.97
C HIS A 9 -0.28 -1.14 10.09
N PHE A 10 -0.58 -2.44 10.14
CA PHE A 10 0.07 -3.44 9.30
C PHE A 10 -0.87 -4.58 8.96
N CYS A 11 -0.67 -5.15 7.78
CA CYS A 11 -1.43 -6.31 7.32
C CYS A 11 -1.04 -7.54 8.13
N ILE A 12 -2.02 -8.34 8.48
CA ILE A 12 -1.85 -9.69 9.03
C ILE A 12 -2.60 -10.69 8.13
N ILE A 13 -2.45 -11.99 8.40
CA ILE A 13 -3.13 -13.04 7.63
C ILE A 13 -4.65 -12.87 7.60
N SER A 14 -5.31 -13.51 6.62
CA SER A 14 -6.77 -13.56 6.50
C SER A 14 -7.45 -12.20 6.28
N ASN A 15 -6.96 -11.41 5.31
CA ASN A 15 -7.57 -10.14 4.90
C ASN A 15 -7.83 -9.18 6.08
N SER A 16 -6.85 -9.03 6.97
CA SER A 16 -7.02 -8.27 8.20
C SER A 16 -5.88 -7.27 8.41
N VAL A 17 -6.21 -6.16 9.07
CA VAL A 17 -5.28 -5.09 9.44
C VAL A 17 -5.23 -5.01 10.96
N ALA A 18 -4.03 -5.18 11.51
CA ALA A 18 -3.75 -4.92 12.91
C ALA A 18 -3.31 -3.46 13.06
N SER A 19 -3.75 -2.83 14.15
CA SER A 19 -3.44 -1.45 14.51
C SER A 19 -3.07 -1.41 15.98
N VAL A 20 -1.86 -0.98 16.26
CA VAL A 20 -1.28 -1.03 17.61
C VAL A 20 -0.75 0.35 17.95
N ASP A 21 -1.12 0.88 19.10
CA ASP A 21 -0.54 2.14 19.56
C ASP A 21 0.95 1.97 19.92
N THR A 22 1.70 3.08 19.94
CA THR A 22 3.14 3.05 20.19
C THR A 22 3.53 2.54 21.59
N LYS A 23 2.58 2.53 22.54
CA LYS A 23 2.77 2.02 23.91
C LYS A 23 2.32 0.56 24.06
N GLY A 24 1.74 -0.04 23.02
CA GLY A 24 1.12 -1.36 23.03
C GLY A 24 -0.12 -1.48 23.92
N GLN A 25 -0.74 -0.37 24.33
CA GLN A 25 -1.85 -0.38 25.30
C GLN A 25 -3.20 -0.66 24.62
N SER A 26 -3.32 -0.24 23.37
CA SER A 26 -4.49 -0.38 22.52
C SER A 26 -4.05 -1.16 21.28
N CYS A 27 -4.66 -2.32 21.09
CA CYS A 27 -4.49 -3.16 19.92
C CYS A 27 -5.85 -3.48 19.34
N ARG A 28 -5.99 -3.29 18.04
CA ARG A 28 -7.22 -3.55 17.30
C ARG A 28 -6.92 -4.33 16.04
N VAL A 29 -7.75 -5.32 15.76
CA VAL A 29 -7.73 -6.05 14.50
C VAL A 29 -9.06 -5.80 13.78
N SER A 30 -8.97 -5.34 12.54
CA SER A 30 -10.12 -5.14 11.66
C SER A 30 -10.02 -6.07 10.47
N ARG A 31 -11.15 -6.68 10.09
CA ARG A 31 -11.22 -7.57 8.93
C ARG A 31 -11.73 -6.79 7.73
N VAL A 32 -11.03 -6.92 6.61
CA VAL A 32 -11.46 -6.43 5.31
C VAL A 32 -12.28 -7.53 4.65
N ARG A 33 -13.58 -7.27 4.44
CA ARG A 33 -14.45 -8.22 3.75
C ARG A 33 -14.15 -8.16 2.26
N HIS A 34 -13.60 -9.25 1.74
CA HIS A 34 -13.43 -9.49 0.30
C HIS A 34 -13.98 -10.89 0.01
N ASP A 35 -14.70 -11.03 -1.09
CA ASP A 35 -15.39 -12.28 -1.47
C ASP A 35 -14.42 -13.40 -1.88
N ALA A 36 -13.11 -13.13 -1.92
CA ALA A 36 -12.10 -14.08 -2.34
C ALA A 36 -11.46 -14.79 -1.14
N ILE A 37 -11.51 -16.12 -1.16
CA ILE A 37 -10.92 -16.99 -0.14
C ILE A 37 -9.42 -17.17 -0.46
N GLY A 38 -8.56 -16.92 0.53
CA GLY A 38 -7.12 -17.23 0.41
C GLY A 38 -6.24 -16.16 -0.24
N GLY A 39 -6.73 -14.93 -0.40
CA GLY A 39 -5.87 -13.83 -0.85
C GLY A 39 -4.81 -13.45 0.17
N TYR A 40 -3.64 -13.05 -0.33
CA TYR A 40 -2.59 -12.46 0.48
C TYR A 40 -2.86 -10.97 0.63
N CYS A 41 -2.90 -10.46 1.87
CA CYS A 41 -2.91 -9.02 2.10
C CYS A 41 -1.60 -8.44 1.54
N THR A 42 -1.66 -7.50 0.60
CA THR A 42 -0.41 -7.00 -0.01
C THR A 42 0.08 -5.72 0.61
N SER A 43 -0.80 -4.76 0.93
CA SER A 43 -0.34 -3.50 1.51
C SER A 43 -1.42 -2.70 2.25
N VAL A 44 -0.95 -1.92 3.24
CA VAL A 44 -1.74 -0.93 3.99
C VAL A 44 -0.94 0.36 4.05
N GLY A 45 -1.64 1.48 3.87
CA GLY A 45 -1.10 2.83 3.82
C GLY A 45 -2.15 3.86 4.23
N HIS A 46 -1.81 5.14 4.12
CA HIS A 46 -2.77 6.22 4.29
C HIS A 46 -2.59 7.28 3.20
N SER A 47 -3.67 7.96 2.87
CA SER A 47 -3.71 9.03 1.88
C SER A 47 -4.93 9.91 2.15
N GLN A 48 -4.75 11.23 2.06
CA GLN A 48 -5.79 12.24 2.26
C GLN A 48 -6.55 12.06 3.59
N GLY A 49 -5.81 11.80 4.67
CA GLY A 49 -6.37 11.64 6.00
C GLY A 49 -7.23 10.38 6.20
N ARG A 50 -7.08 9.38 5.33
CA ARG A 50 -7.81 8.09 5.45
C ARG A 50 -6.84 6.94 5.36
N LEU A 51 -7.16 5.84 6.05
CA LEU A 51 -6.44 4.59 5.96
C LEU A 51 -6.91 3.81 4.73
N LEU A 52 -5.96 3.22 4.00
CA LEU A 52 -6.19 2.46 2.77
C LEU A 52 -5.66 1.05 2.94
N TYR A 53 -6.39 0.10 2.40
CA TYR A 53 -5.98 -1.28 2.30
C TYR A 53 -6.08 -1.73 0.85
N VAL A 54 -5.02 -2.37 0.36
CA VAL A 54 -4.98 -2.93 -0.98
C VAL A 54 -5.05 -4.44 -0.87
N TYR A 55 -6.10 -5.00 -1.48
CA TYR A 55 -6.22 -6.41 -1.74
C TYR A 55 -5.71 -6.71 -3.14
N ASP A 56 -4.83 -7.70 -3.24
CA ASP A 56 -4.26 -8.08 -4.51
C ASP A 56 -3.84 -9.55 -4.50
N ASN A 57 -4.39 -10.33 -5.44
CA ASN A 57 -3.91 -11.67 -5.76
C ASN A 57 -3.05 -11.60 -7.03
N VAL A 58 -1.74 -11.49 -6.83
CA VAL A 58 -0.71 -11.33 -7.88
C VAL A 58 -0.63 -12.57 -8.80
N TRP A 59 -1.13 -13.73 -8.37
CA TRP A 59 -0.99 -14.99 -9.12
C TRP A 59 -2.17 -15.25 -10.07
N GLU A 60 -3.39 -14.86 -9.69
CA GLU A 60 -4.61 -15.35 -10.36
C GLU A 60 -5.54 -14.23 -10.86
N ASN A 61 -5.42 -13.01 -10.32
CA ASN A 61 -6.37 -11.94 -10.65
C ASN A 61 -5.71 -10.86 -11.49
N ASP A 62 -6.42 -10.38 -12.51
CA ASP A 62 -6.01 -9.24 -13.33
C ASP A 62 -6.35 -7.88 -12.70
N ASP A 63 -7.03 -7.89 -11.56
CA ASP A 63 -7.49 -6.68 -10.87
C ASP A 63 -7.01 -6.64 -9.42
N MET A 64 -6.87 -5.42 -8.91
CA MET A 64 -6.54 -5.08 -7.54
C MET A 64 -7.66 -4.23 -6.95
N SER A 65 -8.02 -4.50 -5.69
CA SER A 65 -9.11 -3.81 -5.00
C SER A 65 -8.55 -2.90 -3.90
N VAL A 66 -8.95 -1.63 -3.89
CA VAL A 66 -8.55 -0.64 -2.88
C VAL A 66 -9.75 -0.29 -2.00
N TYR A 67 -9.56 -0.52 -0.71
CA TYR A 67 -10.52 -0.27 0.36
C TYR A 67 -10.09 0.93 1.17
N PHE A 68 -11.06 1.70 1.61
CA PHE A 68 -10.86 2.82 2.52
C PHE A 68 -11.58 2.50 3.83
N LEU A 69 -10.94 2.86 4.94
CA LEU A 69 -11.62 2.87 6.23
C LEU A 69 -12.58 4.07 6.27
N GLU A 70 -13.86 3.84 6.56
CA GLU A 70 -14.89 4.88 6.50
C GLU A 70 -14.74 5.94 7.61
N ASP A 71 -14.54 5.47 8.84
CA ASP A 71 -14.28 6.30 10.01
C ASP A 71 -13.31 5.55 10.93
N HIS A 72 -12.27 6.25 11.37
CA HIS A 72 -11.28 5.69 12.27
C HIS A 72 -11.72 5.79 13.73
N ASP A 73 -12.62 6.73 14.05
CA ASP A 73 -13.01 7.06 15.42
C ASP A 73 -14.20 6.22 15.92
N THR A 74 -14.78 5.39 15.05
CA THR A 74 -15.86 4.47 15.39
C THR A 74 -15.36 3.22 16.12
N GLU A 75 -16.20 2.71 17.04
CA GLU A 75 -15.97 1.43 17.72
C GLU A 75 -15.92 0.24 16.75
N GLU A 76 -16.49 0.36 15.55
CA GLU A 76 -16.40 -0.63 14.46
C GLU A 76 -15.69 -0.04 13.24
N TRP A 77 -14.62 -0.69 12.78
CA TRP A 77 -13.83 -0.28 11.63
C TRP A 77 -14.34 -0.98 10.39
N VAL A 78 -15.09 -0.23 9.59
CA VAL A 78 -15.70 -0.71 8.36
C VAL A 78 -14.83 -0.32 7.17
N TRP A 79 -14.37 -1.34 6.44
CA TRP A 79 -13.61 -1.18 5.21
C TRP A 79 -14.54 -1.24 4.01
N THR A 80 -14.53 -0.18 3.20
CA THR A 80 -15.40 -0.08 2.03
C THR A 80 -14.57 -0.06 0.76
N LEU A 81 -14.93 -0.93 -0.18
CA LEU A 81 -14.34 -0.95 -1.52
C LEU A 81 -14.64 0.39 -2.21
N LYS A 82 -13.59 1.10 -2.63
CA LYS A 82 -13.74 2.39 -3.34
C LYS A 82 -13.24 2.32 -4.78
N LEU A 83 -12.27 1.44 -5.04
CA LEU A 83 -11.63 1.38 -6.33
C LEU A 83 -11.24 -0.05 -6.67
N ASN A 84 -11.42 -0.40 -7.93
CA ASN A 84 -10.86 -1.59 -8.54
C ASN A 84 -9.96 -1.11 -9.69
N ILE A 85 -8.72 -1.59 -9.71
CA ILE A 85 -7.66 -1.19 -10.62
C ILE A 85 -7.28 -2.39 -11.47
N SER A 86 -7.35 -2.23 -12.78
CA SER A 86 -6.92 -3.27 -13.71
C SER A 86 -5.40 -3.23 -13.88
N LYS A 87 -4.76 -4.36 -13.58
CA LYS A 87 -3.31 -4.52 -13.68
C LYS A 87 -2.85 -4.52 -15.13
N THR A 88 -3.66 -5.03 -16.06
CA THR A 88 -3.36 -4.97 -17.49
C THR A 88 -3.30 -3.53 -18.01
N VAL A 89 -4.11 -2.64 -17.44
CA VAL A 89 -4.08 -1.21 -17.76
C VAL A 89 -2.88 -0.51 -17.12
N LEU A 90 -2.48 -0.93 -15.91
CA LEU A 90 -1.31 -0.36 -15.22
C LEU A 90 0.01 -0.81 -15.84
N PHE A 91 0.20 -2.12 -16.01
CA PHE A 91 1.50 -2.74 -16.29
C PHE A 91 1.58 -3.35 -17.69
N GLY A 92 0.49 -3.26 -18.48
CA GLY A 92 0.39 -4.00 -19.72
C GLY A 92 0.10 -5.50 -19.48
N PRO A 93 0.17 -6.33 -20.53
CA PRO A 93 -0.05 -7.77 -20.39
C PRO A 93 1.03 -8.41 -19.50
N PRO A 94 0.67 -9.42 -18.67
CA PRO A 94 1.64 -10.08 -17.82
C PRO A 94 2.72 -10.76 -18.68
N THR A 95 3.98 -10.44 -18.39
CA THR A 95 5.15 -10.92 -19.14
C THR A 95 5.65 -12.28 -18.64
N PHE A 96 5.24 -12.69 -17.43
CA PHE A 96 5.72 -13.88 -16.73
C PHE A 96 4.65 -14.98 -16.65
N ARG A 97 5.04 -16.24 -16.86
CA ARG A 97 4.11 -17.40 -16.79
C ARG A 97 3.55 -17.64 -15.38
N GLY A 98 4.12 -17.02 -14.35
CA GLY A 98 3.65 -17.09 -12.97
C GLY A 98 2.85 -15.86 -12.51
N GLY A 99 2.29 -15.05 -13.42
CA GLY A 99 1.40 -13.94 -13.05
C GLY A 99 2.09 -12.59 -13.06
N TRP A 100 1.68 -11.72 -12.13
CA TRP A 100 2.07 -10.31 -12.10
C TRP A 100 3.41 -10.10 -11.37
N ASN A 101 4.28 -9.23 -11.90
CA ASN A 101 5.59 -8.97 -11.30
C ASN A 101 5.77 -7.49 -10.94
N TYR A 102 5.09 -7.04 -9.88
CA TYR A 102 5.19 -5.67 -9.38
C TYR A 102 5.05 -5.62 -7.85
N TYR A 103 5.37 -4.47 -7.26
CA TYR A 103 5.08 -4.17 -5.86
C TYR A 103 4.38 -2.82 -5.69
N THR A 104 3.49 -2.74 -4.70
CA THR A 104 3.06 -1.43 -4.16
C THR A 104 4.17 -0.88 -3.28
N THR A 105 4.77 0.24 -3.66
CA THR A 105 5.97 0.77 -2.98
C THR A 105 5.63 1.80 -1.91
N ALA A 106 4.65 2.67 -2.17
CA ALA A 106 4.27 3.72 -1.26
C ALA A 106 2.85 4.26 -1.55
N PHE A 107 2.30 4.95 -0.56
CA PHE A 107 1.08 5.73 -0.66
C PHE A 107 1.44 7.18 -0.36
N HIS A 108 1.02 8.13 -1.20
CA HIS A 108 1.26 9.53 -0.89
C HIS A 108 0.34 9.97 0.26
N PRO A 109 0.86 10.54 1.36
CA PRO A 109 0.04 10.87 2.53
C PRO A 109 -1.03 11.94 2.24
N ASP A 110 -0.70 12.94 1.41
CA ASP A 110 -1.61 14.08 1.13
C ASP A 110 -2.34 14.01 -0.23
N ARG A 111 -1.89 13.16 -1.15
CA ARG A 111 -2.41 13.07 -2.52
C ARG A 111 -3.00 11.70 -2.77
N ASP A 112 -3.98 11.62 -3.66
CA ASP A 112 -4.65 10.37 -4.04
C ASP A 112 -3.78 9.51 -4.97
N VAL A 113 -2.52 9.31 -4.61
CA VAL A 113 -1.52 8.64 -5.43
C VAL A 113 -1.01 7.39 -4.73
N ILE A 114 -1.00 6.28 -5.47
CA ILE A 114 -0.31 5.04 -5.12
C ILE A 114 0.91 4.92 -6.02
N PHE A 115 2.05 4.52 -5.45
CA PHE A 115 3.25 4.24 -6.20
C PHE A 115 3.44 2.73 -6.36
N PHE A 116 3.76 2.33 -7.58
CA PHE A 116 4.04 0.95 -7.95
C PHE A 116 5.44 0.85 -8.56
N PHE A 117 6.08 -0.29 -8.36
CA PHE A 117 7.29 -0.65 -9.07
C PHE A 117 7.04 -1.92 -9.87
N ASP A 118 7.07 -1.80 -11.18
CA ASP A 118 7.04 -2.94 -12.08
C ASP A 118 8.45 -3.52 -12.20
N TRP A 119 8.60 -4.80 -11.84
CA TRP A 119 9.88 -5.49 -11.95
C TRP A 119 10.19 -5.97 -13.35
N SER A 120 9.18 -6.10 -14.21
CA SER A 120 9.35 -6.55 -15.59
C SER A 120 10.18 -5.55 -16.36
N ASP A 121 9.75 -4.28 -16.34
CA ASP A 121 10.41 -3.20 -17.05
C ASP A 121 11.29 -2.33 -16.14
N LYS A 122 11.32 -2.63 -14.83
CA LYS A 122 12.04 -1.87 -13.78
C LYS A 122 11.65 -0.40 -13.72
N TRP A 123 10.36 -0.10 -13.85
CA TRP A 123 9.84 1.27 -13.78
C TRP A 123 9.14 1.55 -12.46
N LEU A 124 9.45 2.72 -11.89
CA LEU A 124 8.65 3.33 -10.84
C LEU A 124 7.51 4.13 -11.49
N MET A 125 6.29 3.86 -11.04
CA MET A 125 5.07 4.44 -11.59
C MET A 125 4.25 5.09 -10.49
N SER A 126 3.47 6.11 -10.86
CA SER A 126 2.43 6.69 -10.00
C SER A 126 1.05 6.46 -10.61
N TYR A 127 0.09 6.14 -9.75
CA TYR A 127 -1.30 5.97 -10.12
C TYR A 127 -2.19 6.93 -9.34
N TYR A 128 -2.90 7.81 -10.04
CA TYR A 128 -3.83 8.78 -9.47
C TYR A 128 -5.22 8.18 -9.35
N MET A 129 -5.64 7.87 -8.13
CA MET A 129 -6.87 7.09 -7.85
C MET A 129 -8.16 7.76 -8.35
N LYS A 130 -8.31 9.09 -8.22
CA LYS A 130 -9.54 9.78 -8.66
C LYS A 130 -9.67 9.85 -10.17
N ARG A 131 -8.56 10.13 -10.85
CA ARG A 131 -8.51 10.28 -12.30
C ARG A 131 -8.38 8.95 -13.03
N ARG A 132 -7.88 7.93 -12.32
CA ARG A 132 -7.53 6.60 -12.86
C ARG A 132 -6.44 6.66 -13.93
N ASP A 133 -5.52 7.61 -13.76
CA ASP A 133 -4.39 7.83 -14.67
C ASP A 133 -3.11 7.23 -14.07
N VAL A 134 -2.29 6.63 -14.93
CA VAL A 134 -0.95 6.14 -14.59
C VAL A 134 0.11 7.02 -15.27
N TYR A 135 1.21 7.26 -14.56
CA TYR A 135 2.36 8.00 -15.08
C TYR A 135 3.65 7.29 -14.69
N ASP A 136 4.51 7.07 -15.68
CA ASP A 136 5.88 6.60 -15.49
C ASP A 136 6.71 7.72 -14.86
N ILE A 137 7.42 7.41 -13.77
CA ILE A 137 8.27 8.37 -13.07
C ILE A 137 9.70 8.23 -13.56
N CYS A 138 10.29 7.06 -13.36
CA CYS A 138 11.66 6.78 -13.78
C CYS A 138 11.95 5.29 -13.83
N ALA A 139 12.95 4.93 -14.64
CA ALA A 139 13.53 3.59 -14.63
C ALA A 139 14.52 3.45 -13.45
N LEU A 140 14.43 2.36 -12.71
CA LEU A 140 15.34 2.01 -11.61
C LEU A 140 16.13 0.74 -11.95
N GLN A 141 16.96 0.83 -12.99
CA GLN A 141 17.67 -0.32 -13.57
C GLN A 141 18.64 -1.00 -12.59
N GLU A 142 19.19 -0.22 -11.66
CA GLU A 142 20.18 -0.66 -10.67
C GLU A 142 19.58 -1.48 -9.52
N VAL A 143 18.25 -1.58 -9.42
CA VAL A 143 17.61 -2.43 -8.40
C VAL A 143 17.94 -3.90 -8.74
N PRO A 144 18.67 -4.62 -7.87
CA PRO A 144 19.10 -5.98 -8.14
C PRO A 144 17.89 -6.91 -8.11
N TYR A 145 17.74 -7.73 -9.16
CA TYR A 145 16.72 -8.78 -9.17
C TYR A 145 17.16 -9.88 -8.20
N ILE A 146 16.36 -10.11 -7.16
CA ILE A 146 16.61 -11.16 -6.20
C ILE A 146 15.84 -12.40 -6.66
N GLU A 147 16.53 -13.34 -7.32
CA GLU A 147 16.01 -14.69 -7.50
C GLU A 147 16.02 -15.39 -6.14
N GLN A 148 14.86 -15.56 -5.51
CA GLN A 148 14.73 -16.42 -4.34
C GLN A 148 13.82 -17.59 -4.66
N GLY A 149 14.43 -18.78 -4.69
CA GLY A 149 13.72 -20.03 -4.60
C GLY A 149 12.89 -20.07 -3.32
N GLU A 150 11.61 -20.37 -3.48
CA GLU A 150 10.67 -20.85 -2.47
C GLU A 150 10.87 -20.39 -1.02
N PHE A 151 10.91 -19.09 -0.70
CA PHE A 151 10.50 -18.60 0.63
C PHE A 151 10.07 -17.12 0.59
N PHE A 152 8.83 -16.89 1.00
CA PHE A 152 8.08 -15.61 0.99
C PHE A 152 8.53 -14.59 2.05
N ALA A 153 9.82 -14.34 2.22
CA ALA A 153 10.32 -13.45 3.28
C ALA A 153 11.03 -12.21 2.71
N ALA A 154 10.23 -11.15 2.54
CA ALA A 154 10.62 -9.77 2.85
C ALA A 154 11.94 -9.25 2.27
N HIS A 155 11.98 -9.02 0.95
CA HIS A 155 12.79 -7.95 0.40
C HIS A 155 11.89 -7.01 -0.39
N HIS A 156 11.25 -6.08 0.32
CA HIS A 156 10.76 -4.87 -0.34
C HIS A 156 11.98 -4.01 -0.65
N PRO A 157 12.39 -3.82 -1.92
CA PRO A 157 13.49 -2.90 -2.25
C PRO A 157 13.17 -1.45 -1.85
N PHE A 158 11.91 -1.16 -1.57
CA PHE A 158 11.43 0.12 -1.10
C PHE A 158 10.94 -0.02 0.33
N LEU A 159 11.60 0.69 1.26
CA LEU A 159 11.05 0.91 2.58
C LEU A 159 9.78 1.77 2.43
N PRO A 160 8.74 1.54 3.26
CA PRO A 160 7.55 2.37 3.22
C PRO A 160 7.95 3.84 3.40
N TYR A 161 7.33 4.72 2.62
CA TYR A 161 7.54 6.16 2.73
C TYR A 161 7.41 6.60 4.19
N VAL A 162 8.50 7.11 4.76
CA VAL A 162 8.52 7.77 6.07
C VAL A 162 8.46 9.27 5.79
N PRO A 163 7.34 9.96 6.08
CA PRO A 163 7.29 11.40 5.92
C PRO A 163 8.39 12.05 6.75
N SER A 164 9.16 12.94 6.14
CA SER A 164 10.01 13.87 6.88
C SER A 164 9.10 14.75 7.74
N TYR A 165 9.07 14.50 9.05
CA TYR A 165 8.50 15.45 10.01
C TYR A 165 9.46 16.65 10.11
N SER A 166 9.44 17.52 9.10
CA SER A 166 10.06 18.83 9.20
C SER A 166 9.19 19.66 10.14
N GLY A 167 9.39 19.47 11.45
CA GLY A 167 8.77 20.31 12.46
C GLY A 167 9.14 21.76 12.18
N THR A 168 8.13 22.62 12.07
CA THR A 168 8.32 24.07 12.06
C THR A 168 9.04 24.42 13.35
N LEU A 169 10.35 24.69 13.29
CA LEU A 169 11.07 25.31 14.39
C LEU A 169 10.36 26.63 14.67
N ALA A 170 9.61 26.68 15.78
CA ALA A 170 9.09 27.93 16.29
C ALA A 170 10.28 28.89 16.41
N SER A 171 10.23 29.97 15.64
CA SER A 171 11.25 31.01 15.71
C SER A 171 11.30 31.51 17.15
N PRO A 172 12.49 31.63 17.77
CA PRO A 172 12.57 32.17 19.11
C PRO A 172 12.02 33.60 19.07
N SER A 173 11.03 33.88 19.91
CA SER A 173 10.56 35.23 20.16
C SER A 173 11.73 36.06 20.65
N VAL A 174 12.20 36.99 19.84
CA VAL A 174 13.17 38.00 20.26
C VAL A 174 12.43 38.97 21.18
N SER A 175 12.74 38.90 22.47
CA SER A 175 12.43 39.92 23.48
C SER A 175 13.34 41.13 23.33
#